data_AF-A0A534AWC7-F1
#
_entry.id   AF-A0A534AWC7-F1
#
_cell.length_a   1.000
_cell.length_b   1.000
_cell.length_c   1.000
_cell.angle_alpha   90.00
_cell.angle_beta   90.00
_cell.angle_gamma   90.00
#
_symmetry.space_group_name_H-M   'P 1'
#
loop_
_entity.id
_entity.type
_entity.pdbx_description
1 polymer ?
#
loop_
_entity_poly.entity_id
_entity_poly.type
_entity_poly.pdbx_seq_one_letter_code
_entity_poly.pdbx_strand_id
1 'polypeptide(L)'
;MLAGLVVIGAGLAIYRSATTTLVVLVRPVERELGTIDDPPLSPEGEQRAQRLARMLGEARGAGRLDAIYVSDARGAQQTAAPLAERLGKRPVVISGNDANGTAARVMHEHEGAAVLVIASSSSIPQLIHELSGLEAVSIAEDEPDVVYIVSIPTFGRASLLRLKY
;
A
#
# COMPACT_ATOMS: atom_id res chain seq x y z
N MET A 1 21.57 5.14 41.60
CA MET A 1 20.10 5.11 41.42
C MET A 1 19.62 5.98 40.24
N LEU A 2 20.11 7.22 40.08
CA LEU A 2 19.71 8.11 38.97
C LEU A 2 19.98 7.53 37.56
N ALA A 3 21.17 6.95 37.34
CA ALA A 3 21.55 6.41 36.03
C ALA A 3 20.63 5.26 35.55
N GLY A 4 20.22 4.37 36.46
CA GLY A 4 19.27 3.30 36.12
C GLY A 4 17.89 3.82 35.76
N LEU A 5 17.45 4.90 36.40
CA LEU A 5 16.16 5.54 36.14
C LEU A 5 16.14 6.26 34.78
N VAL A 6 17.28 6.84 34.37
CA VAL A 6 17.47 7.43 33.03
C VAL A 6 17.44 6.36 31.94
N VAL A 7 18.11 5.23 32.14
CA VAL A 7 18.10 4.12 31.16
C VAL A 7 16.71 3.52 31.00
N ILE A 8 15.98 3.31 32.10
CA ILE A 8 14.60 2.82 32.07
C ILE A 8 13.68 3.85 31.39
N GLY A 9 13.84 5.14 31.72
CA GLY A 9 13.07 6.22 31.11
C GLY A 9 13.29 6.32 29.59
N ALA A 10 14.56 6.22 29.15
CA ALA A 10 14.91 6.23 27.73
C ALA A 10 14.36 5.00 27.00
N GLY A 11 14.49 3.80 27.59
CA GLY A 11 13.92 2.57 27.02
C GLY A 11 12.40 2.63 26.87
N LEU A 12 11.69 3.19 27.86
CA LEU A 12 10.24 3.37 27.79
C LEU A 12 9.83 4.41 26.74
N ALA A 13 10.59 5.50 26.60
CA ALA A 13 10.36 6.51 25.58
C ALA A 13 10.53 5.94 24.16
N ILE A 14 11.61 5.19 23.92
CA ILE A 14 11.88 4.52 22.63
C ILE A 14 10.81 3.48 22.30
N TYR A 15 10.35 2.73 23.30
CA TYR A 15 9.28 1.75 23.10
C TYR A 15 7.93 2.44 22.79
N ARG A 16 7.65 3.59 23.42
CA ARG A 16 6.44 4.37 23.13
C ARG A 16 6.46 5.05 21.76
N SER A 17 7.64 5.31 21.20
CA SER A 17 7.77 5.80 19.83
C SER A 17 7.72 4.70 18.78
N ALA A 18 7.69 3.42 19.18
CA ALA A 18 7.57 2.33 18.22
C ALA A 18 6.24 2.44 17.46
N THR A 19 6.33 2.44 16.15
CA THR A 19 5.19 2.53 15.25
C THR A 19 5.25 1.41 14.22
N THR A 20 4.21 1.28 13.42
CA THR A 20 4.14 0.30 12.33
C THR A 20 3.68 1.02 11.08
N THR A 21 4.52 1.04 10.06
CA THR A 21 4.11 1.47 8.71
C THR A 21 3.29 0.36 8.08
N LEU A 22 2.11 0.69 7.57
CA LEU A 22 1.24 -0.24 6.85
C LEU A 22 1.26 0.10 5.37
N VAL A 23 1.73 -0.80 4.53
CA VAL A 23 1.70 -0.62 3.07
C VAL A 23 0.71 -1.59 2.46
N VAL A 24 -0.41 -1.04 1.98
CA VAL A 24 -1.46 -1.76 1.28
C VAL A 24 -1.09 -1.77 -0.20
N LEU A 25 -0.81 -2.94 -0.77
CA LEU A 25 -0.46 -3.11 -2.18
C LEU A 25 -1.65 -3.73 -2.92
N VAL A 26 -2.05 -3.09 -4.01
CA VAL A 26 -3.17 -3.52 -4.85
C VAL A 26 -2.76 -3.41 -6.31
N ARG A 27 -3.32 -4.27 -7.16
CA ARG A 27 -3.15 -4.16 -8.61
C ARG A 27 -4.26 -3.31 -9.24
N PRO A 28 -4.03 -2.67 -10.39
CA PRO A 28 -5.10 -2.07 -11.17
C PRO A 28 -6.19 -3.09 -11.52
N VAL A 29 -7.45 -2.65 -11.47
CA VAL A 29 -8.60 -3.46 -11.90
C VAL A 29 -8.67 -3.59 -13.42
N GLU A 30 -9.42 -4.57 -13.91
CA GLU A 30 -9.56 -4.86 -15.34
C GLU A 30 -10.14 -3.67 -16.13
N ARG A 31 -9.65 -3.52 -17.36
CA ARG A 31 -10.12 -2.53 -18.34
C ARG A 31 -11.04 -3.21 -19.35
N GLU A 32 -11.87 -2.44 -20.05
CA GLU A 32 -12.61 -3.00 -21.19
C GLU A 32 -11.64 -3.51 -22.25
N LEU A 33 -11.89 -4.74 -22.75
CA LEU A 33 -11.17 -5.27 -23.91
C LEU A 33 -11.78 -4.65 -25.17
N GLY A 34 -11.05 -3.75 -25.83
CA GLY A 34 -11.55 -3.04 -27.00
C GLY A 34 -10.46 -2.38 -27.85
N THR A 35 -10.80 -2.04 -29.10
CA THR A 35 -9.91 -1.57 -30.19
C THR A 35 -9.43 -0.11 -30.03
N ILE A 36 -9.71 0.51 -28.89
CA ILE A 36 -9.29 1.88 -28.57
C ILE A 36 -8.01 1.77 -27.75
N ASP A 37 -6.96 2.50 -28.15
CA ASP A 37 -5.78 2.63 -27.31
C ASP A 37 -6.19 3.24 -25.96
N ASP A 38 -5.84 2.53 -24.88
CA ASP A 38 -5.99 2.96 -23.48
C ASP A 38 -7.45 3.12 -22.99
N PRO A 39 -8.26 2.04 -23.00
CA PRO A 39 -9.69 2.04 -22.68
C PRO A 39 -9.98 2.33 -21.20
N PRO A 40 -11.18 2.84 -20.86
CA PRO A 40 -11.62 3.02 -19.48
C PRO A 40 -11.73 1.68 -18.72
N LEU A 41 -11.96 1.76 -17.41
CA LEU A 41 -12.29 0.57 -16.61
C LEU A 41 -13.57 -0.07 -17.15
N SER A 42 -13.64 -1.40 -17.13
CA SER A 42 -14.90 -2.09 -17.41
C SER A 42 -15.92 -1.79 -16.31
N PRO A 43 -17.22 -1.99 -16.54
CA PRO A 43 -18.23 -1.86 -15.49
C PRO A 43 -17.90 -2.72 -14.24
N GLU A 44 -17.34 -3.92 -14.42
CA GLU A 44 -16.85 -4.78 -13.34
C GLU A 44 -15.61 -4.17 -12.65
N GLY A 45 -14.71 -3.57 -13.43
CA GLY A 45 -13.56 -2.80 -12.94
C GLY A 45 -13.98 -1.62 -12.07
N GLU A 46 -14.96 -0.84 -12.50
CA GLU A 46 -15.50 0.30 -11.73
C GLU A 46 -16.13 -0.16 -10.41
N GLN A 47 -16.95 -1.22 -10.44
CA GLN A 47 -17.54 -1.79 -9.23
C GLN A 47 -16.47 -2.25 -8.24
N ARG A 48 -15.36 -2.81 -8.72
CA ARG A 48 -14.23 -3.21 -7.89
C ARG A 48 -13.48 -2.02 -7.29
N ALA A 49 -13.19 -1.01 -8.10
CA ALA A 49 -12.59 0.24 -7.61
C ALA A 49 -13.46 0.86 -6.50
N GLN A 50 -14.79 0.82 -6.65
CA GLN A 50 -15.71 1.25 -5.60
C GLN A 50 -15.71 0.33 -4.36
N ARG A 51 -15.60 -1.00 -4.51
CA ARG A 51 -15.45 -1.93 -3.38
C ARG A 51 -14.18 -1.62 -2.59
N LEU A 52 -13.06 -1.47 -3.28
CA LEU A 52 -11.78 -1.08 -2.70
C LEU A 52 -11.91 0.26 -1.94
N ALA A 53 -12.55 1.25 -2.57
CA ALA A 53 -12.78 2.56 -1.97
C ALA A 53 -13.65 2.51 -0.71
N ARG A 54 -14.68 1.66 -0.68
CA ARG A 54 -15.48 1.43 0.53
C ARG A 54 -14.64 0.78 1.63
N MET A 55 -13.95 -0.32 1.31
CA MET A 55 -13.16 -1.08 2.27
C MET A 55 -12.07 -0.23 2.94
N LEU A 56 -11.29 0.51 2.13
CA LEU A 56 -10.17 1.31 2.65
C LEU A 56 -10.61 2.70 3.14
N GLY A 57 -11.69 3.26 2.59
CA GLY A 57 -12.23 4.56 2.98
C GLY A 57 -12.94 4.58 4.33
N GLU A 58 -13.22 3.41 4.91
CA GLU A 58 -13.87 3.29 6.23
C GLU A 58 -12.85 3.06 7.36
N ALA A 59 -11.60 2.74 7.02
CA ALA A 59 -10.56 2.47 8.00
C ALA A 59 -10.27 3.68 8.90
N ARG A 60 -10.07 3.42 10.19
CA ARG A 60 -9.83 4.44 11.25
C ARG A 60 -8.59 4.09 12.07
N GLY A 61 -8.12 5.06 12.85
CA GLY A 61 -6.94 4.89 13.70
C GLY A 61 -5.69 4.59 12.87
N ALA A 62 -4.92 3.59 13.29
CA ALA A 62 -3.71 3.15 12.60
C ALA A 62 -3.94 2.65 11.16
N GLY A 63 -5.17 2.27 10.79
CA GLY A 63 -5.51 1.83 9.43
C GLY A 63 -5.98 2.96 8.51
N ARG A 64 -6.13 4.19 9.00
CA ARG A 64 -6.55 5.32 8.17
C ARG A 64 -5.43 5.63 7.18
N LEU A 65 -5.71 5.51 5.88
CA LEU A 65 -4.74 5.86 4.86
C LEU A 65 -4.33 7.33 4.95
N ASP A 66 -3.03 7.59 4.89
CA ASP A 66 -2.40 8.91 4.90
C ASP A 66 -1.93 9.33 3.51
N ALA A 67 -1.58 8.37 2.64
CA ALA A 67 -1.18 8.62 1.26
C ALA A 67 -1.68 7.53 0.31
N ILE A 68 -1.77 7.88 -0.96
CA ILE A 68 -2.11 6.99 -2.07
C ILE A 68 -1.03 7.18 -3.14
N TYR A 69 -0.34 6.10 -3.49
CA TYR A 69 0.60 6.03 -4.59
C TYR A 69 -0.04 5.20 -5.71
N VAL A 70 0.11 5.65 -6.94
CA VAL A 70 -0.44 4.99 -8.12
C VAL A 70 0.60 4.95 -9.22
N SER A 71 0.73 3.82 -9.92
CA SER A 71 1.53 3.82 -11.13
C SER A 71 0.96 4.78 -12.18
N ASP A 72 1.84 5.23 -13.07
CA ASP A 72 1.51 6.04 -14.24
C ASP A 72 0.49 5.38 -15.19
N ALA A 73 0.28 4.07 -15.09
CA ALA A 73 -0.74 3.35 -15.82
C ALA A 73 -2.15 3.93 -15.57
N ARG A 74 -2.88 4.28 -16.64
CA ARG A 74 -4.22 4.86 -16.56
C ARG A 74 -5.19 4.04 -15.69
N GLY A 75 -5.17 2.71 -15.81
CA GLY A 75 -6.01 1.82 -14.99
C GLY A 75 -5.70 1.91 -13.50
N ALA A 76 -4.44 2.17 -13.11
CA ALA A 76 -4.08 2.38 -11.71
C ALA A 76 -4.69 3.69 -11.18
N GLN A 77 -4.58 4.76 -11.96
CA GLN A 77 -5.15 6.07 -11.63
C GLN A 77 -6.69 6.00 -11.51
N GLN A 78 -7.35 5.34 -12.47
CA GLN A 78 -8.80 5.14 -12.44
C GLN A 78 -9.24 4.25 -11.27
N THR A 79 -8.46 3.22 -10.92
CA THR A 79 -8.76 2.37 -9.74
C THR A 79 -8.69 3.18 -8.44
N ALA A 80 -7.76 4.12 -8.33
CA ALA A 80 -7.60 4.95 -7.12
C ALA A 80 -8.64 6.06 -7.01
N ALA A 81 -9.20 6.54 -8.12
CA ALA A 81 -10.02 7.76 -8.14
C ALA A 81 -11.18 7.74 -7.12
N PRO A 82 -12.01 6.69 -6.99
CA PRO A 82 -13.12 6.70 -6.03
C PRO A 82 -12.65 6.77 -4.57
N LEU A 83 -11.51 6.15 -4.25
CA LEU A 83 -10.95 6.20 -2.90
C LEU A 83 -10.29 7.55 -2.61
N ALA A 84 -9.58 8.11 -3.60
CA ALA A 84 -8.96 9.43 -3.51
C ALA A 84 -10.01 10.52 -3.25
N GLU A 85 -11.11 10.50 -3.99
CA GLU A 85 -12.26 11.39 -3.77
C GLU A 85 -12.85 11.21 -2.37
N ARG A 86 -13.11 9.98 -1.96
CA ARG A 86 -13.69 9.67 -0.64
C ARG A 86 -12.81 10.13 0.52
N LEU A 87 -11.49 10.04 0.38
CA LEU A 87 -10.53 10.47 1.40
C LEU A 87 -10.10 11.94 1.26
N GLY A 88 -10.49 12.64 0.19
CA GLY A 88 -10.02 13.99 -0.11
C GLY A 88 -8.51 14.06 -0.33
N LYS A 89 -7.89 13.00 -0.86
CA LYS A 89 -6.44 12.88 -1.06
C LYS A 89 -6.08 12.93 -2.54
N ARG A 90 -4.92 13.53 -2.84
CA ARG A 90 -4.35 13.50 -4.19
C ARG A 90 -3.38 12.33 -4.31
N PRO A 91 -3.59 11.40 -5.26
CA PRO A 91 -2.63 10.33 -5.51
C PRO A 91 -1.27 10.87 -5.96
N VAL A 92 -0.20 10.25 -5.49
CA VAL A 92 1.17 10.47 -5.95
C VAL A 92 1.44 9.49 -7.10
N VAL A 93 1.78 10.02 -8.28
CA VAL A 93 2.11 9.18 -9.42
C VAL A 93 3.55 8.69 -9.31
N ILE A 94 3.75 7.39 -9.50
CA ILE A 94 5.05 6.72 -9.52
C ILE A 94 5.27 5.99 -10.83
N SER A 95 6.55 5.77 -11.18
CA SER A 95 6.90 4.90 -12.30
C SER A 95 6.55 3.46 -11.95
N GLY A 96 5.83 2.78 -12.85
CA GLY A 96 5.51 1.36 -12.69
C GLY A 96 6.74 0.45 -12.55
N ASN A 97 7.91 0.90 -12.97
CA ASN A 97 9.16 0.13 -12.98
C ASN A 97 10.12 0.48 -11.83
N ASP A 98 9.73 1.36 -10.90
CA ASP A 98 10.58 1.82 -9.79
C ASP A 98 10.05 1.35 -8.43
N ALA A 99 10.04 0.04 -8.22
CA ALA A 99 9.60 -0.55 -6.94
C ALA A 99 10.51 -0.15 -5.77
N ASN A 100 11.83 -0.16 -5.97
CA ASN A 100 12.80 0.19 -4.94
C ASN A 100 12.70 1.67 -4.53
N GLY A 101 12.66 2.61 -5.49
CA GLY A 101 12.48 4.03 -5.21
C GLY A 101 11.14 4.33 -4.55
N THR A 102 10.07 3.64 -4.98
CA THR A 102 8.75 3.74 -4.35
C THR A 102 8.79 3.25 -2.89
N ALA A 103 9.36 2.08 -2.62
CA ALA A 103 9.46 1.52 -1.27
C ALA A 103 10.28 2.44 -0.35
N ALA A 104 11.45 2.89 -0.81
CA ALA A 104 12.30 3.82 -0.08
C ALA A 104 11.57 5.13 0.25
N ARG A 105 10.82 5.67 -0.72
CA ARG A 105 10.04 6.89 -0.54
C ARG A 105 8.90 6.72 0.47
N VAL A 106 8.15 5.63 0.39
CA VAL A 106 7.09 5.30 1.35
C VAL A 106 7.66 5.20 2.77
N MET A 107 8.79 4.51 2.92
CA MET A 107 9.43 4.36 4.24
C MET A 107 9.98 5.68 4.78
N HIS A 108 10.45 6.57 3.91
CA HIS A 108 11.00 7.87 4.31
C HIS A 108 9.91 8.92 4.63
N GLU A 109 8.86 9.01 3.80
CA GLU A 109 7.84 10.06 3.91
C GLU A 109 6.66 9.67 4.82
N HIS A 110 6.47 8.37 5.08
CA HIS A 110 5.27 7.84 5.74
C HIS A 110 5.58 6.82 6.85
N GLU A 111 6.66 7.04 7.61
CA GLU A 111 6.98 6.21 8.77
C GLU A 111 5.82 6.19 9.78
N GLY A 112 5.35 4.99 10.14
CA GLY A 112 4.27 4.80 11.10
C GLY A 112 2.86 5.11 10.60
N ALA A 113 2.72 5.38 9.30
CA ALA A 113 1.45 5.71 8.66
C ALA A 113 0.94 4.55 7.79
N ALA A 114 -0.30 4.65 7.33
CA ALA A 114 -0.87 3.70 6.39
C ALA A 114 -0.87 4.30 4.97
N VAL A 115 -0.36 3.54 3.99
CA VAL A 115 -0.21 3.98 2.61
C VAL A 115 -0.79 2.94 1.66
N LEU A 116 -1.56 3.38 0.67
CA LEU A 116 -1.97 2.54 -0.44
C LEU A 116 -0.99 2.73 -1.60
N VAL A 117 -0.56 1.63 -2.22
CA VAL A 117 0.20 1.62 -3.47
C VAL A 117 -0.53 0.76 -4.49
N ILE A 118 -0.95 1.37 -5.59
CA ILE A 118 -1.52 0.66 -6.75
C ILE A 118 -0.44 0.49 -7.81
N ALA A 119 0.03 -0.74 -7.99
CA ALA A 119 1.15 -1.06 -8.88
C ALA A 119 0.87 -2.31 -9.73
N SER A 120 1.63 -2.49 -10.81
CA SER A 120 1.48 -3.66 -11.69
C SER A 120 1.81 -4.97 -10.97
N SER A 121 1.32 -6.08 -11.52
CA SER A 121 1.58 -7.43 -11.00
C SER A 121 3.06 -7.79 -10.94
N SER A 122 3.89 -7.23 -11.82
CA SER A 122 5.35 -7.39 -11.80
C SER A 122 6.03 -6.66 -10.65
N SER A 123 5.46 -5.53 -10.23
CA SER A 123 6.08 -4.61 -9.27
C SER A 123 5.64 -4.87 -7.84
N ILE A 124 4.45 -5.47 -7.64
CA ILE A 124 3.99 -5.93 -6.32
C ILE A 124 4.99 -6.88 -5.62
N PRO A 125 5.47 -7.97 -6.24
CA PRO A 125 6.43 -8.86 -5.58
C PRO A 125 7.74 -8.16 -5.22
N GLN A 126 8.20 -7.24 -6.09
CA GLN A 126 9.38 -6.42 -5.79
C GLN A 126 9.12 -5.48 -4.61
N LEU A 127 7.99 -4.78 -4.57
CA LEU A 127 7.60 -3.94 -3.43
C LEU A 127 7.52 -4.75 -2.13
N ILE A 128 6.96 -5.95 -2.16
CA ILE A 128 6.92 -6.84 -0.99
C ILE A 128 8.34 -7.16 -0.53
N HIS A 129 9.23 -7.52 -1.45
CA HIS A 129 10.63 -7.83 -1.14
C HIS A 129 11.35 -6.61 -0.53
N GLU A 130 11.27 -5.45 -1.17
CA GLU A 130 11.93 -4.22 -0.71
C GLU A 130 11.41 -3.75 0.66
N LEU A 131 10.11 -3.92 0.93
CA LEU A 131 9.47 -3.46 2.16
C LEU A 131 9.63 -4.44 3.34
N SER A 132 9.68 -5.75 3.05
CA SER A 132 9.62 -6.79 4.10
C SER A 132 10.85 -7.69 4.18
N GLY A 133 11.70 -7.70 3.15
CA GLY A 133 12.77 -8.67 2.98
C GLY A 133 12.29 -10.10 2.72
N LEU A 134 10.99 -10.32 2.56
CA LEU A 134 10.43 -11.63 2.25
C LEU A 134 10.56 -11.88 0.75
N GLU A 135 11.01 -13.08 0.38
CA GLU A 135 10.79 -13.62 -0.96
C GLU A 135 9.29 -13.71 -1.18
N ALA A 136 8.77 -13.04 -2.22
CA ALA A 136 7.36 -13.10 -2.56
C ALA A 136 7.03 -14.52 -3.02
N VAL A 137 6.66 -15.39 -2.08
CA VAL A 137 6.16 -16.75 -2.32
C VAL A 137 5.10 -16.65 -3.42
N SER A 138 5.35 -17.37 -4.53
CA SER A 138 4.59 -17.37 -5.79
C SER A 138 3.25 -16.68 -5.64
N ILE A 139 3.20 -15.41 -6.00
CA ILE A 139 1.96 -14.66 -6.13
C ILE A 139 1.09 -15.51 -7.06
N ALA A 140 0.13 -16.23 -6.48
CA ALA A 140 -0.73 -17.14 -7.20
C ALA A 140 -1.29 -16.36 -8.38
N GLU A 141 -0.94 -16.84 -9.57
CA GLU A 141 -0.95 -16.08 -10.81
C GLU A 141 -2.28 -15.32 -10.96
N ASP A 142 -2.15 -14.01 -11.13
CA ASP A 142 -3.13 -13.16 -11.79
C ASP A 142 -4.53 -13.02 -11.16
N GLU A 143 -4.71 -13.23 -9.85
CA GLU A 143 -6.02 -12.96 -9.23
C GLU A 143 -6.29 -11.44 -9.10
N PRO A 144 -7.41 -10.92 -9.64
CA PRO A 144 -7.71 -9.47 -9.69
C PRO A 144 -8.19 -8.89 -8.35
N ASP A 145 -8.58 -9.74 -7.39
CA ASP A 145 -9.29 -9.33 -6.16
C ASP A 145 -8.45 -9.58 -4.89
N VAL A 146 -7.14 -9.34 -4.98
CA VAL A 146 -6.21 -9.56 -3.88
C VAL A 146 -5.63 -8.23 -3.39
N VAL A 147 -5.64 -8.06 -2.06
CA VAL A 147 -4.90 -7.00 -1.37
C VAL A 147 -3.78 -7.63 -0.56
N TYR A 148 -2.59 -7.07 -0.70
CA TYR A 148 -1.45 -7.40 0.16
C TYR A 148 -1.27 -6.27 1.17
N ILE A 149 -1.03 -6.62 2.43
CA ILE A 149 -0.73 -5.65 3.48
C ILE A 149 0.62 -6.02 4.08
N VAL A 150 1.59 -5.16 3.86
CA VAL A 150 2.92 -5.27 4.48
C VAL A 150 2.91 -4.44 5.76
N SER A 151 3.13 -5.08 6.90
CA SER A 151 3.25 -4.40 8.19
C SER A 151 4.72 -4.33 8.57
N ILE A 152 5.23 -3.12 8.74
CA ILE A 152 6.66 -2.84 8.91
C ILE A 152 6.84 -2.13 10.26
N PRO A 153 7.07 -2.88 11.35
CA PRO A 153 7.24 -2.28 12.66
C PRO A 153 8.63 -1.62 12.77
N THR A 154 8.75 -0.54 13.55
CA THR A 154 10.04 0.07 13.90
C THR A 154 11.02 -0.95 14.50
N PHE A 155 10.48 -1.92 15.24
CA PHE A 155 11.24 -3.02 15.83
C PHE A 155 10.58 -4.36 15.53
N GLY A 156 11.40 -5.33 15.11
CA GLY A 156 10.95 -6.69 14.82
C GLY A 156 11.03 -7.00 13.34
N ARG A 157 10.28 -8.03 12.92
CA ARG A 157 10.23 -8.46 11.52
C ARG A 157 8.97 -7.93 10.87
N ALA A 158 9.10 -7.52 9.61
CA ALA A 158 7.94 -7.22 8.78
C ALA A 158 7.08 -8.49 8.59
N SER A 159 5.79 -8.29 8.37
CA SER A 159 4.85 -9.36 8.05
C SER A 159 4.04 -9.01 6.81
N LEU A 160 3.60 -10.06 6.11
CA LEU A 160 2.77 -9.95 4.92
C LEU A 160 1.43 -10.64 5.18
N LEU A 161 0.34 -9.91 4.99
CA LEU A 161 -1.02 -10.44 4.98
C LEU A 161 -1.56 -10.39 3.54
N ARG A 162 -2.17 -11.47 3.08
CA ARG A 162 -2.85 -11.56 1.78
C ARG A 162 -4.35 -11.76 2.02
N LEU A 163 -5.16 -10.87 1.48
CA LEU A 163 -6.62 -10.87 1.64
C LEU A 163 -7.32 -10.89 0.27
N LYS A 164 -8.48 -11.54 0.19
CA LYS A 164 -9.41 -11.42 -0.94
C LYS A 164 -10.58 -10.50 -0.57
N TYR A 165 -11.12 -9.75 -1.53
CA TYR A 165 -12.19 -8.75 -1.28
C TYR A 165 -13.24 -8.65 -2.39
#